data_AF-F9DI04-F1
#
_entry.id   AF-F9DI04-F1
#
_cell.length_a   1.000
_cell.length_b   1.000
_cell.length_c   1.000
_cell.angle_alpha   90.00
_cell.angle_beta   90.00
_cell.angle_gamma   90.00
#
_symmetry.space_group_name_H-M   'P 1'
#
loop_
_entity.id
_entity.type
_entity.pdbx_description
1 polymer ?
#
loop_
_entity_poly.entity_id
_entity_poly.type
_entity_poly.pdbx_seq_one_letter_code
_entity_poly.pdbx_strand_id
1 'polypeptide(L)'
;MAIVSSVFAQNNAVCARLTAPAKETKKSIYYLKPEGVPFEVTPKNGKMAGTSYLYVPGYSKTKFVPVVPENTKYFWHQNVYDMNGNCRTFDRTGKTSNLFSTDNDGSFNIITRFNGADALPTIVCETDSFTLSEENPHWGPLDYDLPAVMYWYPRIKSGTSSAMDSHIRPLQFTDDKVNNFYLGGMDNGYLFGSGTISNGEYTSRGVQQILEKPVAPLWVEDVFLPIISKSSKPLPNGTELTMLITNVETDAQGKKKPGSETIAELKCTSADIEVNDPITDANGKSYNKFAAVFTHEGKGFLIDKEFAVIVRGFDQPGVDMGLSGAGIPYYNKVLSPALCLIKTKDGKNKAANIYADNNIALSVTFSAKFDYANGYVDAGIETSYNYGLVLMNNEGTEGQTTCTQGLVFPGAVAQLNGMWYDDNKKEEYTLSGIDSWIKSYTIDEESYREYGLTVIKFTCDPLPSNVAGRKCDILIHGKGVVSDKPITVVQGDVTAAINNVHSSNTIKEGPNYNIAGQRVGKDYKGIIIKNGKKQFNK
;
A
#
# COMPACT_ATOMS: atom_id res chain seq x y z
N MET A 1 23.09 -20.77 6.05
CA MET A 1 23.07 -21.87 5.06
C MET A 1 22.83 -21.28 3.68
N ALA A 2 23.73 -21.50 2.72
CA ALA A 2 23.61 -20.99 1.35
C ALA A 2 22.49 -21.73 0.60
N ILE A 3 21.51 -21.00 0.03
CA ILE A 3 20.33 -21.57 -0.64
C ILE A 3 20.55 -21.54 -2.16
N VAL A 4 21.01 -22.68 -2.70
CA VAL A 4 21.12 -22.92 -4.14
C VAL A 4 19.72 -23.20 -4.70
N SER A 5 19.27 -22.41 -5.69
CA SER A 5 18.01 -22.63 -6.41
C SER A 5 18.25 -23.64 -7.53
N SER A 6 17.61 -24.81 -7.46
CA SER A 6 17.59 -25.79 -8.55
C SER A 6 16.30 -25.67 -9.35
N VAL A 7 16.40 -25.62 -10.69
CA VAL A 7 15.28 -25.67 -11.63
C VAL A 7 14.99 -27.14 -11.95
N PHE A 8 13.73 -27.58 -11.92
CA PHE A 8 13.33 -28.96 -12.19
C PHE A 8 12.74 -29.14 -13.59
N ALA A 9 12.97 -30.30 -14.20
CA ALA A 9 12.39 -30.67 -15.49
C ALA A 9 10.90 -31.04 -15.33
N GLN A 10 10.03 -30.38 -16.09
CA GLN A 10 8.59 -30.65 -16.13
C GLN A 10 8.30 -31.93 -16.93
N ASN A 11 7.77 -32.95 -16.28
CA ASN A 11 7.01 -33.98 -16.96
C ASN A 11 5.53 -33.78 -16.59
N ASN A 12 4.79 -33.13 -17.49
CA ASN A 12 3.32 -33.08 -17.56
C ASN A 12 2.56 -32.42 -16.39
N ALA A 13 2.82 -31.13 -16.13
CA ALA A 13 1.85 -30.30 -15.40
C ALA A 13 0.62 -30.03 -16.28
N VAL A 14 -0.50 -30.67 -15.96
CA VAL A 14 -1.79 -30.39 -16.59
C VAL A 14 -2.27 -29.02 -16.11
N CYS A 15 -1.99 -28.00 -16.92
CA CYS A 15 -2.67 -26.72 -16.86
C CYS A 15 -4.17 -27.01 -17.04
N ALA A 16 -4.97 -26.85 -15.98
CA ALA A 16 -6.42 -26.80 -16.09
C ALA A 16 -6.77 -25.53 -16.88
N ARG A 17 -6.78 -25.68 -18.21
CA ARG A 17 -7.21 -24.69 -19.17
C ARG A 17 -8.68 -24.34 -18.86
N LEU A 18 -8.94 -23.18 -18.25
CA LEU A 18 -9.57 -22.18 -19.10
C LEU A 18 -8.44 -21.79 -20.05
N THR A 19 -8.64 -22.02 -21.34
CA THR A 19 -7.74 -21.58 -22.41
C THR A 19 -7.08 -20.29 -21.96
N ALA A 20 -5.75 -20.25 -21.83
CA ALA A 20 -5.07 -18.96 -21.82
C ALA A 20 -5.71 -18.20 -23.00
N PRO A 21 -6.38 -17.05 -22.77
CA PRO A 21 -7.10 -16.36 -23.83
C PRO A 21 -6.18 -16.31 -25.03
N ALA A 22 -6.69 -16.81 -26.16
CA ALA A 22 -5.93 -17.41 -27.24
C ALA A 22 -4.71 -16.59 -27.65
N LYS A 23 -3.54 -16.80 -27.00
CA LYS A 23 -2.34 -15.95 -27.15
C LYS A 23 -2.74 -14.53 -27.53
N GLU A 24 -3.67 -13.92 -26.77
CA GLU A 24 -4.11 -12.55 -27.09
C GLU A 24 -2.83 -11.74 -27.25
N THR A 25 -2.72 -11.04 -28.38
CA THR A 25 -1.60 -10.15 -28.69
C THR A 25 -1.21 -9.49 -27.38
N LYS A 26 -0.03 -9.83 -26.82
CA LYS A 26 0.40 -9.31 -25.52
C LYS A 26 0.11 -7.82 -25.56
N LYS A 27 -0.85 -7.36 -24.76
CA LYS A 27 -1.19 -5.95 -24.72
C LYS A 27 0.10 -5.20 -24.44
N SER A 28 0.32 -4.14 -25.21
CA SER A 28 1.51 -3.34 -25.04
C SER A 28 1.53 -2.79 -23.61
N ILE A 29 2.61 -3.03 -22.91
CA ILE A 29 2.79 -2.54 -21.55
C ILE A 29 3.44 -1.18 -21.68
N TYR A 30 2.75 -0.14 -21.24
CA TYR A 30 3.24 1.22 -21.37
C TYR A 30 3.61 1.87 -20.03
N TYR A 31 3.24 1.27 -18.88
CA TYR A 31 3.81 1.58 -17.56
C TYR A 31 3.74 0.37 -16.62
N LEU A 32 4.50 0.39 -15.53
CA LEU A 32 4.51 -0.68 -14.51
C LEU A 32 3.71 -0.31 -13.27
N LYS A 33 3.27 -1.31 -12.51
CA LYS A 33 2.72 -1.11 -11.17
C LYS A 33 3.71 -0.30 -10.33
N PRO A 34 3.29 0.78 -9.65
CA PRO A 34 4.14 1.47 -8.69
C PRO A 34 4.70 0.51 -7.63
N GLU A 35 5.97 0.68 -7.29
CA GLU A 35 6.67 -0.15 -6.30
C GLU A 35 6.05 0.00 -4.91
N GLY A 36 5.97 -1.10 -4.18
CA GLY A 36 5.46 -1.15 -2.81
C GLY A 36 3.96 -0.97 -2.66
N VAL A 37 3.21 -0.84 -3.76
CA VAL A 37 1.77 -0.59 -3.73
C VAL A 37 0.98 -1.90 -3.94
N PRO A 38 0.23 -2.38 -2.93
CA PRO A 38 -0.59 -3.59 -3.05
C PRO A 38 -1.95 -3.32 -3.72
N PHE A 39 -2.67 -4.39 -4.03
CA PHE A 39 -4.06 -4.40 -4.44
C PHE A 39 -4.97 -4.76 -3.28
N GLU A 40 -6.16 -4.16 -3.23
CA GLU A 40 -7.26 -4.66 -2.42
C GLU A 40 -7.86 -5.91 -3.08
N VAL A 41 -7.92 -7.02 -2.35
CA VAL A 41 -8.26 -8.36 -2.86
C VAL A 41 -9.44 -8.99 -2.12
N THR A 42 -9.85 -10.20 -2.53
CA THR A 42 -10.92 -10.94 -1.86
C THR A 42 -10.63 -11.12 -0.36
N PRO A 43 -11.57 -10.76 0.53
CA PRO A 43 -11.41 -10.92 1.97
C PRO A 43 -11.52 -12.40 2.36
N LYS A 44 -11.15 -12.72 3.59
CA LYS A 44 -11.11 -14.10 4.13
C LYS A 44 -12.42 -14.88 4.00
N ASN A 45 -13.58 -14.20 4.06
CA ASN A 45 -14.90 -14.79 3.87
C ASN A 45 -15.22 -15.18 2.41
N GLY A 46 -14.28 -14.96 1.48
CA GLY A 46 -14.39 -15.36 0.08
C GLY A 46 -15.33 -14.51 -0.77
N LYS A 47 -15.99 -13.50 -0.21
CA LYS A 47 -17.00 -12.70 -0.90
C LYS A 47 -16.45 -11.31 -1.21
N MET A 48 -16.09 -11.09 -2.46
CA MET A 48 -15.90 -9.74 -3.00
C MET A 48 -16.42 -9.68 -4.43
N ALA A 49 -17.29 -8.70 -4.68
CA ALA A 49 -17.58 -8.18 -6.01
C ALA A 49 -16.91 -6.81 -6.09
N GLY A 50 -16.13 -6.52 -7.13
CA GLY A 50 -15.66 -5.17 -7.40
C GLY A 50 -14.49 -5.04 -8.37
N THR A 51 -14.21 -3.80 -8.75
CA THR A 51 -13.03 -3.43 -9.54
C THR A 51 -11.72 -3.72 -8.82
N SER A 52 -10.65 -3.78 -9.59
CA SER A 52 -9.29 -3.71 -9.07
C SER A 52 -9.02 -2.35 -8.43
N TYR A 53 -8.55 -2.37 -7.19
CA TYR A 53 -8.13 -1.19 -6.44
C TYR A 53 -6.65 -1.31 -6.10
N LEU A 54 -5.85 -0.39 -6.65
CA LEU A 54 -4.48 -0.17 -6.25
C LEU A 54 -4.50 0.67 -4.96
N TYR A 55 -4.10 0.09 -3.83
CA TYR A 55 -4.25 0.70 -2.51
C TYR A 55 -2.99 1.46 -2.11
N VAL A 56 -3.12 2.75 -1.79
CA VAL A 56 -2.01 3.64 -1.42
C VAL A 56 -2.28 4.36 -0.09
N PRO A 57 -1.24 4.93 0.55
CA PRO A 57 -1.44 5.81 1.68
C PRO A 57 -2.22 7.07 1.27
N GLY A 58 -3.00 7.64 2.20
CA GLY A 58 -3.71 8.89 1.95
C GLY A 58 -2.74 10.05 1.67
N TYR A 59 -3.09 10.94 0.75
CA TYR A 59 -2.26 12.09 0.34
C TYR A 59 -0.84 11.74 -0.11
N SER A 60 -0.61 10.49 -0.48
CA SER A 60 0.66 10.07 -1.05
C SER A 60 0.73 10.41 -2.54
N LYS A 61 1.89 10.91 -2.96
CA LYS A 61 2.21 11.08 -4.38
C LYS A 61 2.62 9.72 -4.94
N THR A 62 1.77 9.15 -5.79
CA THR A 62 2.04 7.89 -6.51
C THR A 62 2.53 8.20 -7.92
N LYS A 63 3.72 7.70 -8.26
CA LYS A 63 4.39 7.92 -9.55
C LYS A 63 4.18 6.73 -10.49
N PHE A 64 3.75 7.00 -11.72
CA PHE A 64 3.58 6.06 -12.82
C PHE A 64 4.61 6.37 -13.89
N VAL A 65 5.58 5.46 -14.07
CA VAL A 65 6.71 5.65 -14.97
C VAL A 65 6.42 4.99 -16.32
N PRO A 66 6.44 5.74 -17.43
CA PRO A 66 6.25 5.16 -18.75
C PRO A 66 7.42 4.24 -19.11
N VAL A 67 7.13 3.11 -19.74
CA VAL A 67 8.11 2.17 -20.30
C VAL A 67 7.99 2.06 -21.81
N VAL A 68 7.52 3.14 -22.44
CA VAL A 68 7.39 3.24 -23.89
C VAL A 68 8.77 3.29 -24.57
N PRO A 69 8.91 2.78 -25.81
CA PRO A 69 10.17 2.90 -26.56
C PRO A 69 10.62 4.35 -26.73
N GLU A 70 11.93 4.55 -26.85
CA GLU A 70 12.51 5.87 -27.12
C GLU A 70 11.91 6.47 -28.41
N ASN A 71 11.56 7.76 -28.36
CA ASN A 71 10.89 8.54 -29.42
C ASN A 71 9.41 8.25 -29.67
N THR A 72 8.79 7.30 -28.98
CA THR A 72 7.34 7.10 -29.04
C THR A 72 6.61 8.29 -28.43
N LYS A 73 5.68 8.88 -29.16
CA LYS A 73 4.78 9.93 -28.62
C LYS A 73 3.67 9.27 -27.80
N TYR A 74 3.41 9.80 -26.62
CA TYR A 74 2.35 9.32 -25.76
C TYR A 74 1.66 10.45 -25.00
N PHE A 75 0.45 10.14 -24.51
CA PHE A 75 -0.41 11.04 -23.76
C PHE A 75 -0.89 10.34 -22.49
N TRP A 76 -1.09 11.12 -21.43
CA TRP A 76 -1.68 10.63 -20.18
C TRP A 76 -3.12 11.09 -20.08
N HIS A 77 -4.03 10.14 -19.93
CA HIS A 77 -5.45 10.36 -19.72
C HIS A 77 -5.89 9.80 -18.37
N GLN A 78 -7.03 10.28 -17.87
CA GLN A 78 -7.79 9.59 -16.83
C GLN A 78 -9.21 9.38 -17.35
N ASN A 79 -9.63 8.12 -17.41
CA ASN A 79 -10.95 7.74 -17.89
C ASN A 79 -11.90 7.57 -16.69
N VAL A 80 -13.03 8.28 -16.71
CA VAL A 80 -14.07 8.17 -15.67
C VAL A 80 -15.38 7.80 -16.35
N TYR A 81 -15.98 6.71 -15.90
CA TYR A 81 -17.25 6.23 -16.42
C TYR A 81 -18.39 6.70 -15.50
N ASP A 82 -19.50 7.15 -16.09
CA ASP A 82 -20.70 7.51 -15.35
C ASP A 82 -21.59 6.28 -15.04
N MET A 83 -22.69 6.49 -14.31
CA MET A 83 -23.66 5.45 -13.95
C MET A 83 -24.41 4.81 -15.14
N ASN A 84 -24.20 5.29 -16.35
CA ASN A 84 -24.75 4.72 -17.58
C ASN A 84 -23.67 4.02 -18.43
N GLY A 85 -22.44 3.93 -17.91
CA GLY A 85 -21.29 3.36 -18.61
C GLY A 85 -20.68 4.30 -19.66
N ASN A 86 -21.07 5.58 -19.73
CA ASN A 86 -20.44 6.53 -20.65
C ASN A 86 -19.07 6.94 -20.13
N CYS A 87 -18.04 6.81 -20.97
CA CYS A 87 -16.70 7.24 -20.63
C CYS A 87 -16.53 8.75 -20.84
N ARG A 88 -16.01 9.44 -19.83
CA ARG A 88 -15.42 10.78 -19.92
C ARG A 88 -13.92 10.66 -19.80
N THR A 89 -13.21 10.99 -20.87
CA THR A 89 -11.74 11.00 -20.92
C THR A 89 -11.23 12.39 -20.57
N PHE A 90 -10.37 12.48 -19.57
CA PHE A 90 -9.67 13.70 -19.20
C PHE A 90 -8.23 13.64 -19.67
N ASP A 91 -7.86 14.45 -20.67
CA ASP A 91 -6.46 14.62 -21.06
C ASP A 91 -5.69 15.35 -19.96
N ARG A 92 -4.63 14.71 -19.45
CA ARG A 92 -3.74 15.18 -18.40
C ARG A 92 -2.32 15.47 -18.89
N THR A 93 -2.05 15.29 -20.19
CA THR A 93 -0.71 15.42 -20.76
C THR A 93 -0.16 16.82 -20.55
N GLY A 94 0.97 16.94 -19.86
CA GLY A 94 1.62 18.23 -19.58
C GLY A 94 0.83 19.15 -18.65
N LYS A 95 -0.24 18.65 -18.01
CA LYS A 95 -1.06 19.43 -17.06
C LYS A 95 -0.60 19.16 -15.62
N THR A 96 -0.69 20.20 -14.80
CA THR A 96 -0.36 20.16 -13.38
C THR A 96 -1.48 20.80 -12.56
N SER A 97 -1.83 20.16 -11.45
CA SER A 97 -2.74 20.66 -10.42
C SER A 97 -2.23 20.22 -9.04
N ASN A 98 -2.99 20.52 -7.98
CA ASN A 98 -2.68 20.03 -6.64
C ASN A 98 -2.81 18.50 -6.50
N LEU A 99 -3.53 17.81 -7.40
CA LEU A 99 -3.81 16.37 -7.31
C LEU A 99 -3.12 15.52 -8.39
N PHE A 100 -2.55 16.13 -9.42
CA PHE A 100 -1.80 15.41 -10.44
C PHE A 100 -0.74 16.30 -11.10
N SER A 101 0.31 15.68 -11.60
CA SER A 101 1.37 16.37 -12.35
C SER A 101 2.07 15.42 -13.29
N THR A 102 2.70 15.98 -14.34
CA THR A 102 3.63 15.24 -15.19
C THR A 102 5.05 15.75 -14.93
N ASP A 103 5.96 14.85 -14.59
CA ASP A 103 7.37 15.18 -14.38
C ASP A 103 8.08 15.41 -15.74
N ASN A 104 9.28 15.99 -15.72
CA ASN A 104 10.07 16.25 -16.95
C ASN A 104 10.46 14.96 -17.70
N ASP A 105 10.53 13.82 -17.00
CA ASP A 105 10.76 12.50 -17.59
C ASP A 105 9.48 11.89 -18.21
N GLY A 106 8.37 12.63 -18.16
CA GLY A 106 7.07 12.22 -18.66
C GLY A 106 6.31 11.26 -17.75
N SER A 107 6.79 11.02 -16.54
CA SER A 107 6.07 10.23 -15.53
C SER A 107 4.84 10.98 -15.03
N PHE A 108 3.74 10.25 -14.89
CA PHE A 108 2.50 10.79 -14.35
C PHE A 108 2.42 10.56 -12.85
N ASN A 109 2.01 11.58 -12.13
CA ASN A 109 1.87 11.52 -10.68
C ASN A 109 0.44 11.81 -10.29
N ILE A 110 -0.11 11.00 -9.39
CA ILE A 110 -1.41 11.21 -8.75
C ILE A 110 -1.17 11.39 -7.26
N ILE A 111 -1.79 12.40 -6.66
CA ILE A 111 -1.90 12.55 -5.21
C ILE A 111 -3.32 12.13 -4.85
N THR A 112 -3.46 10.99 -4.17
CA THR A 112 -4.79 10.52 -3.74
C THR A 112 -5.30 11.34 -2.59
N ARG A 113 -6.61 11.64 -2.59
CA ARG A 113 -7.27 12.21 -1.41
C ARG A 113 -7.33 11.15 -0.31
N PHE A 114 -7.25 11.54 0.96
CA PHE A 114 -7.16 10.59 2.07
C PHE A 114 -8.20 9.45 2.04
N ASN A 115 -9.46 9.79 1.76
CA ASN A 115 -10.57 8.85 1.56
C ASN A 115 -11.10 8.89 0.11
N GLY A 116 -10.18 8.98 -0.84
CA GLY A 116 -10.45 9.10 -2.27
C GLY A 116 -10.26 7.80 -3.01
N ALA A 117 -11.08 7.62 -4.05
CA ALA A 117 -10.80 6.70 -5.13
C ALA A 117 -10.77 7.50 -6.43
N ASP A 118 -9.66 7.42 -7.15
CA ASP A 118 -9.43 8.12 -8.41
C ASP A 118 -9.14 7.10 -9.53
N ALA A 119 -9.31 7.53 -10.78
CA ALA A 119 -8.97 6.69 -11.92
C ALA A 119 -7.48 6.46 -12.02
N LEU A 120 -7.12 5.19 -12.22
CA LEU A 120 -5.77 4.86 -12.67
C LEU A 120 -5.52 5.56 -14.02
N PRO A 121 -4.29 6.02 -14.25
CA PRO A 121 -3.97 6.75 -15.45
C PRO A 121 -3.91 5.79 -16.65
N THR A 122 -4.50 6.20 -17.76
CA THR A 122 -4.38 5.53 -19.05
C THR A 122 -3.28 6.23 -19.85
N ILE A 123 -2.31 5.49 -20.36
CA ILE A 123 -1.35 6.02 -21.32
C ILE A 123 -1.78 5.62 -22.73
N VAL A 124 -1.80 6.59 -23.65
CA VAL A 124 -2.19 6.41 -25.05
C VAL A 124 -0.97 6.58 -25.93
N CYS A 125 -0.65 5.59 -26.73
CA CYS A 125 0.46 5.57 -27.69
C CYS A 125 -0.10 5.29 -29.09
N GLU A 126 -0.11 6.30 -29.95
CA GLU A 126 -0.67 6.20 -31.32
C GLU A 126 -2.11 5.65 -31.33
N THR A 127 -2.32 4.43 -31.84
CA THR A 127 -3.62 3.76 -31.93
C THR A 127 -3.89 2.79 -30.77
N ASP A 128 -2.98 2.71 -29.81
CA ASP A 128 -3.02 1.77 -28.69
C ASP A 128 -3.07 2.50 -27.34
N SER A 129 -3.56 1.84 -26.30
CA SER A 129 -3.63 2.40 -24.96
C SER A 129 -3.51 1.33 -23.90
N PHE A 130 -3.05 1.72 -22.72
CA PHE A 130 -2.86 0.80 -21.62
C PHE A 130 -3.32 1.44 -20.30
N THR A 131 -4.14 0.69 -19.56
CA THR A 131 -4.44 0.93 -18.15
C THR A 131 -4.15 -0.34 -17.36
N LEU A 132 -3.47 -0.21 -16.22
CA LEU A 132 -3.20 -1.33 -15.33
C LEU A 132 -4.50 -1.99 -14.86
N SER A 133 -4.54 -3.32 -14.86
CA SER A 133 -5.68 -4.16 -14.46
C SER A 133 -6.95 -3.99 -15.31
N GLU A 134 -6.86 -3.45 -16.53
CA GLU A 134 -8.03 -3.22 -17.40
C GLU A 134 -8.74 -4.51 -17.86
N GLU A 135 -8.11 -5.68 -17.67
CA GLU A 135 -8.65 -6.99 -17.99
C GLU A 135 -9.60 -7.55 -16.93
N ASN A 136 -9.90 -6.80 -15.87
CA ASN A 136 -10.98 -7.11 -14.93
C ASN A 136 -12.26 -6.34 -15.33
N PRO A 137 -13.05 -6.81 -16.31
CA PRO A 137 -14.33 -6.19 -16.64
C PRO A 137 -15.35 -6.50 -15.54
N HIS A 138 -15.38 -5.69 -14.48
CA HIS A 138 -16.40 -5.84 -13.46
C HIS A 138 -17.66 -5.05 -13.79
N TRP A 139 -18.76 -5.77 -13.97
CA TRP A 139 -20.12 -5.24 -14.09
C TRP A 139 -20.81 -5.36 -12.73
N GLY A 140 -21.27 -4.24 -12.17
CA GLY A 140 -21.98 -4.24 -10.88
C GLY A 140 -23.48 -4.04 -11.11
N PRO A 141 -24.37 -4.73 -10.37
CA PRO A 141 -25.78 -4.38 -10.38
C PRO A 141 -26.01 -3.08 -9.57
N LEU A 142 -26.83 -2.18 -10.11
CA LEU A 142 -27.63 -1.25 -9.28
C LEU A 142 -28.92 -2.00 -9.01
N ASP A 143 -29.11 -2.62 -7.85
CA ASP A 143 -30.25 -3.53 -7.63
C ASP A 143 -30.28 -4.76 -8.56
N TYR A 144 -30.83 -5.87 -8.06
CA TYR A 144 -31.01 -7.10 -8.84
C TYR A 144 -31.96 -6.94 -10.05
N ASP A 145 -32.68 -5.82 -10.12
CA ASP A 145 -33.75 -5.55 -11.10
C ASP A 145 -33.39 -4.48 -12.16
N LEU A 146 -32.21 -3.84 -12.12
CA LEU A 146 -31.78 -2.88 -13.16
C LEU A 146 -30.73 -3.51 -14.10
N PRO A 147 -30.66 -3.06 -15.37
CA PRO A 147 -29.66 -3.54 -16.32
C PRO A 147 -28.24 -3.32 -15.79
N ALA A 148 -27.39 -4.36 -15.91
CA ALA A 148 -26.01 -4.31 -15.50
C ALA A 148 -25.27 -3.14 -16.16
N VAL A 149 -24.68 -2.25 -15.37
CA VAL A 149 -23.88 -1.12 -15.86
C VAL A 149 -22.40 -1.44 -15.63
N MET A 150 -21.53 -1.13 -16.61
CA MET A 150 -20.07 -1.12 -16.39
C MET A 150 -19.74 -0.04 -15.36
N TYR A 151 -19.49 -0.47 -14.13
CA TYR A 151 -19.57 0.45 -13.01
C TYR A 151 -18.19 0.95 -12.55
N TRP A 152 -17.11 0.19 -12.78
CA TRP A 152 -15.81 0.55 -12.19
C TRP A 152 -14.63 0.04 -13.04
N TYR A 153 -13.92 0.98 -13.63
CA TYR A 153 -12.56 0.84 -14.17
C TYR A 153 -11.55 0.69 -13.01
N PRO A 154 -10.34 0.14 -13.26
CA PRO A 154 -9.29 0.05 -12.24
C PRO A 154 -9.00 1.38 -11.55
N ARG A 155 -8.99 1.39 -10.22
CA ARG A 155 -8.84 2.63 -9.44
C ARG A 155 -7.61 2.61 -8.56
N ILE A 156 -7.13 3.80 -8.26
CA ILE A 156 -6.21 4.02 -7.14
C ILE A 156 -7.04 4.54 -5.96
N LYS A 157 -6.82 3.98 -4.77
CA LYS A 157 -7.63 4.23 -3.59
C LYS A 157 -6.77 4.42 -2.36
N SER A 158 -7.16 5.36 -1.50
CA SER A 158 -6.71 5.43 -0.11
C SER A 158 -7.93 5.48 0.80
N GLY A 159 -7.92 4.70 1.89
CA GLY A 159 -8.92 4.75 2.95
C GLY A 159 -10.35 4.32 2.59
N THR A 160 -11.33 4.71 3.42
CA THR A 160 -12.78 4.52 3.23
C THR A 160 -13.54 5.82 3.45
N SER A 161 -14.71 5.94 2.83
CA SER A 161 -15.56 7.14 2.93
C SER A 161 -16.16 7.37 4.32
N SER A 162 -16.09 6.42 5.26
CA SER A 162 -16.66 6.53 6.61
C SER A 162 -15.76 5.89 7.69
N ALA A 163 -15.93 6.34 8.94
CA ALA A 163 -15.21 5.77 10.09
C ALA A 163 -15.82 4.49 10.66
N MET A 164 -17.02 4.11 10.20
CA MET A 164 -17.61 2.82 10.57
C MET A 164 -16.99 1.68 9.78
N ASP A 165 -16.36 1.98 8.64
CA ASP A 165 -15.60 1.01 7.88
C ASP A 165 -14.21 0.85 8.50
N SER A 166 -13.84 -0.41 8.79
CA SER A 166 -12.46 -0.71 9.19
C SER A 166 -11.49 -0.19 8.13
N HIS A 167 -10.42 0.50 8.54
CA HIS A 167 -9.33 0.91 7.64
C HIS A 167 -8.45 -0.28 7.22
N ILE A 168 -8.61 -1.42 7.89
CA ILE A 168 -7.93 -2.67 7.57
C ILE A 168 -8.55 -3.24 6.29
N ARG A 169 -7.69 -3.50 5.32
CA ARG A 169 -8.04 -4.03 4.01
C ARG A 169 -7.37 -5.38 3.78
N PRO A 170 -8.02 -6.28 3.04
CA PRO A 170 -7.35 -7.45 2.49
C PRO A 170 -6.41 -7.00 1.36
N LEU A 171 -5.11 -7.02 1.59
CA LEU A 171 -4.09 -6.52 0.65
C LEU A 171 -3.19 -7.64 0.12
N GLN A 172 -2.92 -7.65 -1.19
CA GLN A 172 -1.96 -8.54 -1.85
C GLN A 172 -1.05 -7.77 -2.81
N PHE A 173 0.16 -8.27 -3.05
CA PHE A 173 1.05 -7.73 -4.10
C PHE A 173 0.73 -8.25 -5.51
N THR A 174 -0.29 -9.09 -5.62
CA THR A 174 -0.91 -9.56 -6.87
C THR A 174 -2.38 -9.17 -6.89
N ASP A 175 -2.90 -8.88 -8.09
CA ASP A 175 -4.32 -8.61 -8.27
C ASP A 175 -5.08 -9.92 -8.50
N ASP A 176 -5.86 -10.36 -7.52
CA ASP A 176 -6.63 -11.60 -7.58
C ASP A 176 -7.83 -11.55 -8.54
N LYS A 177 -8.16 -10.36 -9.05
CA LYS A 177 -9.27 -10.15 -9.99
C LYS A 177 -8.85 -10.26 -11.46
N VAL A 178 -7.57 -10.03 -11.74
CA VAL A 178 -7.00 -10.08 -13.09
C VAL A 178 -6.24 -11.39 -13.33
N ASN A 179 -5.68 -11.98 -12.27
CA ASN A 179 -4.88 -13.20 -12.40
C ASN A 179 -5.71 -14.44 -12.08
N ASN A 180 -5.63 -15.42 -12.98
CA ASN A 180 -6.27 -16.71 -12.77
C ASN A 180 -5.73 -17.42 -11.52
N PHE A 181 -6.63 -18.08 -10.80
CA PHE A 181 -6.28 -19.04 -9.75
C PHE A 181 -5.59 -20.25 -10.39
N TYR A 182 -4.33 -20.50 -10.01
CA TYR A 182 -3.60 -21.68 -10.49
C TYR A 182 -3.83 -22.87 -9.56
N LEU A 183 -4.16 -24.02 -10.13
CA LEU A 183 -4.21 -25.33 -9.48
C LEU A 183 -3.21 -26.27 -10.16
N GLY A 184 -2.65 -27.22 -9.40
CA GLY A 184 -1.78 -28.28 -9.93
C GLY A 184 -0.28 -27.99 -9.87
N GLY A 185 0.52 -29.02 -10.13
CA GLY A 185 1.99 -28.96 -10.13
C GLY A 185 2.65 -29.94 -9.15
N MET A 186 2.00 -30.19 -8.02
CA MET A 186 2.35 -31.28 -7.10
C MET A 186 1.67 -32.59 -7.53
N ASP A 187 2.18 -33.74 -7.07
CA ASP A 187 1.70 -35.08 -7.46
C ASP A 187 0.22 -35.32 -7.10
N ASN A 188 -0.28 -34.58 -6.11
CA ASN A 188 -1.66 -34.65 -5.64
C ASN A 188 -2.59 -33.60 -6.27
N GLY A 189 -2.10 -32.76 -7.20
CA GLY A 189 -2.86 -31.73 -7.89
C GLY A 189 -2.96 -30.38 -7.17
N TYR A 190 -2.25 -30.19 -6.04
CA TYR A 190 -2.11 -28.87 -5.43
C TYR A 190 -1.00 -28.05 -6.10
N LEU A 191 -1.08 -26.72 -5.95
CA LEU A 191 -0.07 -25.78 -6.44
C LEU A 191 1.08 -25.65 -5.43
N PHE A 192 0.77 -25.31 -4.19
CA PHE A 192 1.71 -25.46 -3.07
C PHE A 192 0.96 -26.15 -1.92
N GLY A 193 1.67 -26.56 -0.88
CA GLY A 193 1.04 -27.10 0.33
C GLY A 193 1.50 -28.52 0.67
N SER A 194 0.62 -29.39 1.13
CA SER A 194 0.98 -30.75 1.54
C SER A 194 1.08 -31.70 0.35
N GLY A 195 1.95 -32.71 0.47
CA GLY A 195 2.15 -33.74 -0.55
C GLY A 195 3.57 -33.82 -1.11
N THR A 196 3.68 -34.43 -2.29
CA THR A 196 4.95 -34.73 -2.93
C THR A 196 5.08 -34.10 -4.31
N ILE A 197 6.32 -34.03 -4.79
CA ILE A 197 6.68 -33.46 -6.10
C ILE A 197 7.56 -34.48 -6.84
N SER A 198 7.39 -34.53 -8.16
CA SER A 198 8.15 -35.39 -9.07
C SER A 198 8.01 -36.88 -8.73
N ASN A 199 6.77 -37.36 -8.62
CA ASN A 199 6.45 -38.76 -8.31
C ASN A 199 7.07 -39.25 -6.99
N GLY A 200 7.03 -38.42 -5.95
CA GLY A 200 7.54 -38.78 -4.62
C GLY A 200 9.05 -38.61 -4.44
N GLU A 201 9.78 -38.00 -5.38
CA GLU A 201 11.19 -37.67 -5.18
C GLU A 201 11.42 -36.63 -4.08
N TYR A 202 10.46 -35.72 -3.90
CA TYR A 202 10.53 -34.66 -2.90
C TYR A 202 9.24 -34.57 -2.10
N THR A 203 9.38 -34.28 -0.81
CA THR A 203 8.25 -33.95 0.07
C THR A 203 8.16 -32.44 0.22
N SER A 204 6.99 -31.86 -0.02
CA SER A 204 6.73 -30.45 0.27
C SER A 204 6.57 -30.25 1.77
N ARG A 205 7.21 -29.20 2.29
CA ARG A 205 7.19 -28.82 3.71
C ARG A 205 6.65 -27.42 3.92
N GLY A 206 6.48 -26.66 2.85
CA GLY A 206 6.22 -25.23 2.93
C GLY A 206 6.39 -24.48 1.63
N VAL A 207 6.21 -23.18 1.73
CA VAL A 207 6.39 -22.22 0.64
C VAL A 207 7.07 -20.99 1.22
N GLN A 208 7.86 -20.30 0.39
CA GLN A 208 8.38 -18.98 0.72
C GLN A 208 8.24 -18.04 -0.47
N GLN A 209 8.12 -16.74 -0.20
CA GLN A 209 8.17 -15.72 -1.24
C GLN A 209 8.77 -14.44 -0.68
N ILE A 210 9.55 -13.75 -1.51
CA ILE A 210 10.07 -12.41 -1.21
C ILE A 210 9.10 -11.40 -1.80
N LEU A 211 8.68 -10.45 -0.97
CA LEU A 211 7.75 -9.39 -1.30
C LEU A 211 8.48 -8.05 -1.20
N GLU A 212 8.09 -7.13 -2.09
CA GLU A 212 8.66 -5.80 -2.16
C GLU A 212 8.40 -4.99 -0.88
N LYS A 213 9.26 -4.00 -0.62
CA LYS A 213 9.06 -3.03 0.46
C LYS A 213 7.73 -2.29 0.24
N PRO A 214 6.82 -2.23 1.22
CA PRO A 214 5.61 -1.39 1.11
C PRO A 214 5.94 0.09 0.88
N VAL A 215 5.12 0.81 0.10
CA VAL A 215 5.37 2.22 -0.28
C VAL A 215 5.40 3.17 0.92
N ALA A 216 4.72 2.79 2.00
CA ALA A 216 4.79 3.40 3.32
C ALA A 216 4.70 2.29 4.38
N PRO A 217 5.03 2.57 5.65
CA PRO A 217 4.91 1.58 6.72
C PRO A 217 3.52 0.94 6.74
N LEU A 218 3.47 -0.39 6.72
CA LEU A 218 2.25 -1.18 6.63
C LEU A 218 2.00 -1.87 7.97
N TRP A 219 0.89 -1.52 8.62
CA TRP A 219 0.42 -2.20 9.83
C TRP A 219 -0.42 -3.41 9.44
N VAL A 220 -0.05 -4.59 9.95
CA VAL A 220 -0.70 -5.87 9.67
C VAL A 220 -1.30 -6.43 10.96
N GLU A 221 -2.58 -6.79 10.95
CA GLU A 221 -3.26 -7.42 12.10
C GLU A 221 -3.24 -8.94 11.99
N ASP A 222 -3.55 -9.46 10.80
CA ASP A 222 -3.46 -10.88 10.47
C ASP A 222 -3.03 -11.10 9.01
N VAL A 223 -2.66 -12.33 8.70
CA VAL A 223 -2.35 -12.76 7.33
C VAL A 223 -3.18 -13.99 7.03
N PHE A 224 -3.79 -14.09 5.86
CA PHE A 224 -4.52 -15.29 5.48
C PHE A 224 -4.14 -15.80 4.09
N LEU A 225 -4.24 -17.12 3.95
CA LEU A 225 -3.99 -17.83 2.70
C LEU A 225 -5.28 -18.50 2.22
N PRO A 226 -5.67 -18.31 0.94
CA PRO A 226 -6.73 -19.09 0.33
C PRO A 226 -6.27 -20.54 0.14
N ILE A 227 -7.03 -21.47 0.71
CA ILE A 227 -6.71 -22.90 0.71
C ILE A 227 -7.80 -23.70 0.01
N ILE A 228 -7.38 -24.72 -0.73
CA ILE A 228 -8.23 -25.80 -1.22
C ILE A 228 -7.86 -27.11 -0.55
N SER A 229 -8.83 -28.01 -0.39
CA SER A 229 -8.60 -29.33 0.21
C SER A 229 -9.57 -30.36 -0.35
N LYS A 230 -9.14 -31.63 -0.35
CA LYS A 230 -10.02 -32.79 -0.59
C LYS A 230 -10.71 -33.22 0.69
N SER A 231 -10.13 -32.89 1.85
CA SER A 231 -10.70 -33.09 3.18
C SER A 231 -11.64 -31.94 3.56
N SER A 232 -12.67 -32.24 4.36
CA SER A 232 -13.47 -31.22 5.06
C SER A 232 -12.78 -30.70 6.33
N LYS A 233 -11.69 -31.35 6.74
CA LYS A 233 -10.81 -30.98 7.86
C LYS A 233 -9.38 -30.88 7.34
N PRO A 234 -9.02 -29.78 6.67
CA PRO A 234 -7.72 -29.64 6.01
C PRO A 234 -6.53 -29.66 6.98
N LEU A 235 -6.73 -29.13 8.19
CA LEU A 235 -5.75 -29.07 9.26
C LEU A 235 -6.30 -29.82 10.49
N PRO A 236 -5.78 -31.03 10.80
CA PRO A 236 -6.25 -31.81 11.95
C PRO A 236 -5.95 -31.16 13.31
N ASN A 237 -6.75 -31.49 14.32
CA ASN A 237 -6.48 -31.07 15.70
C ASN A 237 -5.09 -31.57 16.15
N GLY A 238 -4.32 -30.70 16.81
CA GLY A 238 -2.95 -30.99 17.25
C GLY A 238 -1.88 -30.75 16.18
N THR A 239 -2.27 -30.27 15.00
CA THR A 239 -1.34 -29.75 13.98
C THR A 239 -1.40 -28.23 13.93
N GLU A 240 -0.28 -27.60 13.55
CA GLU A 240 -0.13 -26.13 13.47
C GLU A 240 0.67 -25.76 12.22
N LEU A 241 0.22 -24.74 11.48
CA LEU A 241 1.05 -24.09 10.48
C LEU A 241 1.72 -22.85 11.11
N THR A 242 2.98 -22.62 10.76
CA THR A 242 3.72 -21.43 11.17
C THR A 242 4.02 -20.58 9.95
N MET A 243 3.74 -19.28 10.07
CA MET A 243 4.19 -18.27 9.13
C MET A 243 5.25 -17.39 9.78
N LEU A 244 6.40 -17.26 9.13
CA LEU A 244 7.46 -16.32 9.51
C LEU A 244 7.49 -15.18 8.50
N ILE A 245 7.46 -13.96 9.01
CA ILE A 245 7.76 -12.73 8.28
C ILE A 245 9.18 -12.34 8.69
N THR A 246 10.08 -12.26 7.71
CA THR A 246 11.50 -11.98 7.95
C THR A 246 11.99 -10.83 7.09
N ASN A 247 13.11 -10.22 7.46
CA ASN A 247 13.84 -9.35 6.55
C ASN A 247 14.36 -10.12 5.33
N VAL A 248 14.90 -9.40 4.34
CA VAL A 248 15.55 -10.00 3.17
C VAL A 248 17.05 -9.76 3.20
N GLU A 249 17.81 -10.84 2.97
CA GLU A 249 19.25 -10.79 2.76
C GLU A 249 19.56 -10.97 1.29
N THR A 250 20.58 -10.25 0.80
CA THR A 250 21.12 -10.43 -0.55
C THR A 250 22.50 -11.07 -0.44
N ASP A 251 22.74 -12.16 -1.17
CA ASP A 251 24.04 -12.81 -1.21
C ASP A 251 25.05 -12.05 -2.09
N ALA A 252 26.30 -12.51 -2.10
CA ALA A 252 27.39 -11.88 -2.86
C ALA A 252 27.15 -11.88 -4.39
N GLN A 253 26.20 -12.68 -4.88
CA GLN A 253 25.81 -12.77 -6.29
C GLN A 253 24.58 -11.92 -6.61
N GLY A 254 24.07 -11.13 -5.64
CA GLY A 254 22.89 -10.29 -5.83
C GLY A 254 21.57 -11.05 -5.69
N LYS A 255 21.58 -12.32 -5.26
CA LYS A 255 20.37 -13.11 -5.12
C LYS A 255 19.75 -12.90 -3.74
N LYS A 256 18.47 -12.59 -3.74
CA LYS A 256 17.68 -12.37 -2.52
C LYS A 256 17.23 -13.69 -1.89
N LYS A 257 17.21 -13.74 -0.56
CA LYS A 257 16.72 -14.86 0.26
C LYS A 257 16.09 -14.32 1.55
N PRO A 258 15.23 -15.09 2.23
CA PRO A 258 14.82 -14.75 3.60
C PRO A 258 16.04 -14.61 4.52
N GLY A 259 16.03 -13.57 5.34
CA GLY A 259 17.12 -13.23 6.27
C GLY A 259 16.91 -13.79 7.68
N SER A 260 17.84 -13.46 8.58
CA SER A 260 17.84 -13.97 9.96
C SER A 260 16.98 -13.17 10.95
N GLU A 261 16.53 -11.96 10.60
CA GLU A 261 15.70 -11.12 11.48
C GLU A 261 14.22 -11.50 11.30
N THR A 262 13.61 -12.06 12.33
CA THR A 262 12.15 -12.28 12.37
C THR A 262 11.44 -10.98 12.70
N ILE A 263 10.62 -10.48 11.77
CA ILE A 263 9.74 -9.33 11.95
C ILE A 263 8.48 -9.77 12.72
N ALA A 264 7.90 -10.91 12.33
CA ALA A 264 6.76 -11.50 13.01
C ALA A 264 6.73 -13.01 12.83
N GLU A 265 6.23 -13.69 13.86
CA GLU A 265 5.82 -15.09 13.81
C GLU A 265 4.32 -15.16 14.03
N LEU A 266 3.64 -15.92 13.16
CA LEU A 266 2.20 -16.10 13.18
C LEU A 266 1.86 -17.58 13.10
N LYS A 267 0.72 -17.96 13.70
CA LYS A 267 0.28 -19.35 13.82
C LYS A 267 -1.12 -19.52 13.27
N CYS A 268 -1.37 -20.70 12.72
CA CYS A 268 -2.69 -21.13 12.25
C CYS A 268 -2.92 -22.56 12.74
N THR A 269 -4.00 -22.76 13.48
CA THR A 269 -4.47 -24.05 13.99
C THR A 269 -5.79 -24.43 13.32
N SER A 270 -6.33 -25.59 13.66
CA SER A 270 -7.64 -26.03 13.13
C SER A 270 -8.80 -25.09 13.47
N ALA A 271 -8.66 -24.26 14.51
CA ALA A 271 -9.65 -23.26 14.90
C ALA A 271 -9.62 -22.01 13.99
N ASP A 272 -8.51 -21.79 13.27
CA ASP A 272 -8.26 -20.59 12.47
C ASP A 272 -8.57 -20.81 10.97
N ILE A 273 -9.33 -21.88 10.67
CA ILE A 273 -9.76 -22.24 9.31
C ILE A 273 -11.18 -21.72 9.07
N GLU A 274 -11.31 -20.70 8.24
CA GLU A 274 -12.61 -20.16 7.81
C GLU A 274 -13.11 -20.89 6.56
N VAL A 275 -14.36 -21.35 6.57
CA VAL A 275 -14.97 -22.09 5.45
C VAL A 275 -15.45 -21.12 4.38
N ASN A 276 -15.16 -21.43 3.12
CA ASN A 276 -15.62 -20.69 1.94
C ASN A 276 -16.39 -21.60 0.97
N ASP A 277 -17.08 -20.98 0.01
CA ASP A 277 -17.80 -21.71 -1.03
C ASP A 277 -16.84 -22.61 -1.84
N PRO A 278 -17.17 -23.91 -2.03
CA PRO A 278 -16.36 -24.84 -2.79
C PRO A 278 -16.02 -24.33 -4.20
N ILE A 279 -14.89 -24.79 -4.73
CA ILE A 279 -14.46 -24.47 -6.09
C ILE A 279 -14.34 -25.74 -6.93
N THR A 280 -14.72 -25.65 -8.20
CA THR A 280 -14.58 -26.73 -9.17
C THR A 280 -13.52 -26.36 -10.20
N ASP A 281 -12.59 -27.27 -10.47
CA ASP A 281 -11.58 -27.09 -11.51
C ASP A 281 -12.16 -27.30 -12.93
N ALA A 282 -11.38 -26.98 -13.96
CA ALA A 282 -11.81 -27.10 -15.36
C ALA A 282 -12.15 -28.54 -15.79
N ASN A 283 -11.73 -29.55 -15.02
CA ASN A 283 -12.03 -30.96 -15.27
C ASN A 283 -13.28 -31.43 -14.50
N GLY A 284 -14.01 -30.52 -13.84
CA GLY A 284 -15.20 -30.82 -13.06
C GLY A 284 -14.91 -31.38 -11.67
N LYS A 285 -13.66 -31.34 -11.19
CA LYS A 285 -13.32 -31.82 -9.86
C LYS A 285 -13.50 -30.72 -8.83
N SER A 286 -14.32 -31.00 -7.82
CA SER A 286 -14.59 -30.07 -6.73
C SER A 286 -13.61 -30.22 -5.57
N TYR A 287 -13.25 -29.09 -4.97
CA TYR A 287 -12.44 -28.96 -3.77
C TYR A 287 -13.18 -28.12 -2.74
N ASN A 288 -13.02 -28.47 -1.47
CA ASN A 288 -13.43 -27.60 -0.37
C ASN A 288 -12.52 -26.37 -0.37
N LYS A 289 -13.09 -25.19 -0.14
CA LYS A 289 -12.34 -23.92 -0.08
C LYS A 289 -12.36 -23.38 1.33
N PHE A 290 -11.24 -22.82 1.74
CA PHE A 290 -11.05 -22.23 3.06
C PHE A 290 -10.18 -20.98 2.98
N ALA A 291 -10.13 -20.22 4.06
CA ALA A 291 -9.04 -19.32 4.37
C ALA A 291 -8.34 -19.82 5.65
N ALA A 292 -7.03 -20.06 5.58
CA ALA A 292 -6.22 -20.25 6.78
C ALA A 292 -5.79 -18.89 7.30
N VAL A 293 -6.25 -18.52 8.49
CA VAL A 293 -5.92 -17.27 9.15
C VAL A 293 -4.71 -17.50 10.05
N PHE A 294 -3.66 -16.72 9.84
CA PHE A 294 -2.45 -16.69 10.65
C PHE A 294 -2.50 -15.47 11.54
N THR A 295 -2.49 -15.70 12.85
CA THR A 295 -2.58 -14.64 13.87
C THR A 295 -1.24 -14.44 14.55
N HIS A 296 -0.90 -13.18 14.83
CA HIS A 296 0.31 -12.80 15.56
C HIS A 296 0.03 -12.77 17.07
N GLU A 297 1.05 -13.04 17.89
CA GLU A 297 0.97 -12.83 19.34
C GLU A 297 0.97 -11.31 19.64
N GLY A 298 -0.23 -10.72 19.70
CA GLY A 298 -0.40 -9.27 19.90
C GLY A 298 -1.50 -8.70 18.99
N LYS A 299 -1.59 -7.37 18.90
CA LYS A 299 -2.60 -6.69 18.04
C LYS A 299 -2.16 -6.52 16.58
N GLY A 300 -0.92 -6.84 16.25
CA GLY A 300 -0.36 -6.67 14.90
C GLY A 300 1.12 -6.32 14.91
N PHE A 301 1.68 -6.09 13.73
CA PHE A 301 3.09 -5.78 13.51
C PHE A 301 3.28 -4.83 12.31
N LEU A 302 4.43 -4.18 12.26
CA LEU A 302 4.78 -3.21 11.22
C LEU A 302 5.72 -3.82 10.18
N ILE A 303 5.47 -3.54 8.90
CA ILE A 303 6.38 -3.83 7.79
C ILE A 303 6.74 -2.52 7.09
N ASP A 304 8.02 -2.15 7.09
CA ASP A 304 8.55 -0.92 6.49
C ASP A 304 9.77 -1.15 5.58
N LYS A 305 10.09 -2.43 5.34
CA LYS A 305 11.25 -2.92 4.60
C LYS A 305 10.85 -4.05 3.65
N GLU A 306 11.76 -4.38 2.73
CA GLU A 306 11.61 -5.59 1.91
C GLU A 306 11.61 -6.83 2.82
N PHE A 307 10.71 -7.77 2.57
CA PHE A 307 10.43 -8.85 3.51
C PHE A 307 10.15 -10.17 2.79
N ALA A 308 10.30 -11.27 3.53
CA ALA A 308 9.95 -12.60 3.05
C ALA A 308 8.87 -13.23 3.92
N VAL A 309 7.89 -13.86 3.27
CA VAL A 309 6.89 -14.73 3.88
C VAL A 309 7.38 -16.16 3.75
N ILE A 310 7.37 -16.91 4.85
CA ILE A 310 7.72 -18.33 4.88
C ILE A 310 6.62 -19.07 5.61
N VAL A 311 5.98 -20.04 4.97
CA VAL A 311 4.90 -20.86 5.56
C VAL A 311 5.36 -22.31 5.67
N ARG A 312 5.19 -22.92 6.83
CA ARG A 312 5.65 -24.29 7.14
C ARG A 312 4.58 -25.09 7.86
N GLY A 313 4.78 -26.41 7.92
CA GLY A 313 3.91 -27.35 8.65
C GLY A 313 3.08 -28.26 7.74
N PHE A 314 3.27 -28.17 6.42
CA PHE A 314 2.51 -28.99 5.47
C PHE A 314 2.92 -30.47 5.42
N ASP A 315 4.07 -30.82 6.00
CA ASP A 315 4.60 -32.20 6.07
C ASP A 315 4.14 -32.98 7.31
N GLN A 316 3.24 -32.40 8.12
CA GLN A 316 2.67 -33.08 9.28
C GLN A 316 1.69 -34.19 8.88
N PRO A 317 1.62 -35.30 9.64
CA PRO A 317 0.65 -36.36 9.39
C PRO A 317 -0.79 -35.85 9.36
N GLY A 318 -1.52 -36.19 8.29
CA GLY A 318 -2.94 -35.88 8.14
C GLY A 318 -3.27 -34.48 7.60
N VAL A 319 -2.29 -33.60 7.41
CA VAL A 319 -2.52 -32.28 6.79
C VAL A 319 -2.81 -32.44 5.30
N ASP A 320 -3.99 -31.96 4.87
CA ASP A 320 -4.44 -31.99 3.47
C ASP A 320 -4.80 -30.57 3.02
N MET A 321 -3.80 -29.81 2.55
CA MET A 321 -3.95 -28.41 2.22
C MET A 321 -3.20 -28.06 0.95
N GLY A 322 -3.91 -27.53 -0.03
CA GLY A 322 -3.36 -26.90 -1.21
C GLY A 322 -3.50 -25.39 -1.12
N LEU A 323 -2.41 -24.64 -1.29
CA LEU A 323 -2.44 -23.18 -1.35
C LEU A 323 -2.78 -22.72 -2.77
N SER A 324 -3.53 -21.64 -2.84
CA SER A 324 -3.77 -20.93 -4.11
C SER A 324 -2.58 -20.05 -4.47
N GLY A 325 -2.43 -19.79 -5.77
CA GLY A 325 -1.45 -18.84 -6.28
C GLY A 325 -1.94 -18.15 -7.54
N ALA A 326 -1.24 -17.07 -7.87
CA ALA A 326 -1.53 -16.20 -9.00
C ALA A 326 -0.31 -16.09 -9.90
N GLY A 327 -0.53 -15.96 -11.20
CA GLY A 327 0.52 -15.58 -12.14
C GLY A 327 0.94 -14.15 -11.80
N ILE A 328 2.23 -13.86 -11.83
CA ILE A 328 2.72 -12.50 -11.63
C ILE A 328 2.33 -11.69 -12.88
N PRO A 329 1.53 -10.61 -12.73
CA PRO A 329 1.14 -9.78 -13.85
C PRO A 329 2.33 -9.25 -14.62
N TYR A 330 2.16 -9.12 -15.93
CA TYR A 330 3.20 -8.59 -16.81
C TYR A 330 3.63 -7.15 -16.47
N TYR A 331 2.75 -6.38 -15.80
CA TYR A 331 3.01 -5.03 -15.30
C TYR A 331 3.64 -5.00 -13.90
N ASN A 332 3.86 -6.15 -13.24
CA ASN A 332 4.54 -6.27 -11.96
C ASN A 332 5.90 -6.99 -12.14
N LYS A 333 6.97 -6.22 -12.36
CA LYS A 333 8.32 -6.76 -12.59
C LYS A 333 9.16 -6.91 -11.32
N VAL A 334 8.68 -6.40 -10.18
CA VAL A 334 9.43 -6.39 -8.91
C VAL A 334 9.17 -7.66 -8.12
N LEU A 335 7.97 -8.23 -8.25
CA LEU A 335 7.57 -9.40 -7.49
C LEU A 335 8.34 -10.66 -7.92
N SER A 336 8.95 -11.33 -6.95
CA SER A 336 9.62 -12.62 -7.17
C SER A 336 8.62 -13.78 -7.09
N PRO A 337 8.82 -14.88 -7.85
CA PRO A 337 7.97 -16.06 -7.73
C PRO A 337 8.11 -16.72 -6.34
N ALA A 338 7.06 -17.40 -5.93
CA ALA A 338 7.07 -18.25 -4.75
C ALA A 338 7.92 -19.51 -5.00
N LEU A 339 8.64 -19.94 -3.96
CA LEU A 339 9.48 -21.14 -3.96
C LEU A 339 8.90 -22.17 -3.01
N CYS A 340 8.79 -23.41 -3.45
CA CYS A 340 8.42 -24.52 -2.59
C CYS A 340 9.60 -24.91 -1.70
N LEU A 341 9.34 -25.12 -0.41
CA LEU A 341 10.28 -25.69 0.53
C LEU A 341 10.16 -27.21 0.47
N ILE A 342 11.22 -27.87 0.02
CA ILE A 342 11.23 -29.31 -0.22
C ILE A 342 12.22 -30.03 0.68
N LYS A 343 11.91 -31.29 0.98
CA LYS A 343 12.83 -32.27 1.56
C LYS A 343 13.09 -33.37 0.56
N THR A 344 14.36 -33.65 0.32
CA THR A 344 14.84 -34.72 -0.56
C THR A 344 14.78 -36.08 0.16
N LYS A 345 14.84 -37.18 -0.61
CA LYS A 345 14.92 -38.55 -0.05
C LYS A 345 16.10 -38.76 0.92
N ASP A 346 17.24 -38.09 0.69
CA ASP A 346 18.40 -38.10 1.60
C ASP A 346 18.25 -37.14 2.80
N GLY A 347 17.07 -36.54 3.00
CA GLY A 347 16.72 -35.75 4.16
C GLY A 347 17.17 -34.29 4.13
N LYS A 348 17.74 -33.80 3.01
CA LYS A 348 18.19 -32.42 2.87
C LYS A 348 17.02 -31.48 2.54
N ASN A 349 17.07 -30.29 3.13
CA ASN A 349 16.07 -29.25 2.89
C ASN A 349 16.56 -28.25 1.83
N LYS A 350 15.68 -27.88 0.91
CA LYS A 350 15.97 -26.90 -0.16
C LYS A 350 14.75 -26.01 -0.42
N ALA A 351 14.96 -24.87 -1.06
CA ALA A 351 13.91 -24.07 -1.68
C ALA A 351 14.04 -24.19 -3.20
N ALA A 352 12.92 -24.45 -3.89
CA ALA A 352 12.93 -24.68 -5.32
C ALA A 352 11.76 -24.00 -6.03
N ASN A 353 12.04 -23.49 -7.22
CA ASN A 353 11.00 -23.07 -8.14
C ASN A 353 10.53 -24.31 -8.92
N ILE A 354 9.41 -24.88 -8.50
CA ILE A 354 8.81 -26.06 -9.16
C ILE A 354 7.99 -25.70 -10.40
N TYR A 355 7.88 -24.41 -10.70
CA TYR A 355 7.11 -23.85 -11.83
C TYR A 355 7.98 -23.23 -12.92
N ALA A 356 9.30 -23.23 -12.73
CA ALA A 356 10.27 -22.66 -13.67
C ALA A 356 9.84 -21.26 -14.15
N ASP A 357 9.67 -21.08 -15.46
CA ASP A 357 9.37 -19.78 -16.09
C ASP A 357 7.95 -19.27 -15.84
N ASN A 358 7.06 -20.07 -15.22
CA ASN A 358 5.65 -19.72 -15.06
C ASN A 358 5.38 -18.62 -14.03
N ASN A 359 6.41 -17.98 -13.43
CA ASN A 359 6.31 -16.81 -12.55
C ASN A 359 5.07 -16.81 -11.65
N ILE A 360 4.95 -17.83 -10.80
CA ILE A 360 3.80 -18.00 -9.91
C ILE A 360 4.11 -17.38 -8.54
N ALA A 361 3.22 -16.51 -8.07
CA ALA A 361 3.22 -15.93 -6.73
C ALA A 361 2.23 -16.66 -5.82
N LEU A 362 2.50 -16.61 -4.51
CA LEU A 362 1.58 -17.00 -3.47
C LEU A 362 0.49 -15.94 -3.34
N SER A 363 -0.77 -16.35 -3.25
CA SER A 363 -1.90 -15.46 -2.95
C SER A 363 -1.96 -15.15 -1.45
N VAL A 364 -0.88 -14.60 -0.89
CA VAL A 364 -0.80 -14.24 0.53
C VAL A 364 -1.46 -12.89 0.79
N THR A 365 -2.56 -12.89 1.53
CA THR A 365 -3.31 -11.67 1.85
C THR A 365 -2.98 -11.17 3.25
N PHE A 366 -2.68 -9.87 3.36
CA PHE A 366 -2.48 -9.19 4.62
C PHE A 366 -3.75 -8.43 4.98
N SER A 367 -4.34 -8.68 6.14
CA SER A 367 -5.34 -7.79 6.72
C SER A 367 -4.58 -6.59 7.29
N ALA A 368 -4.46 -5.55 6.48
CA ALA A 368 -3.50 -4.48 6.73
C ALA A 368 -3.98 -3.10 6.31
N LYS A 369 -3.28 -2.08 6.80
CA LYS A 369 -3.45 -0.67 6.43
C LYS A 369 -2.11 0.03 6.43
N PHE A 370 -1.95 1.04 5.57
CA PHE A 370 -0.79 1.92 5.68
C PHE A 370 -0.87 2.74 6.95
N ASP A 371 0.24 2.97 7.62
CA ASP A 371 0.26 3.95 8.69
C ASP A 371 0.25 5.37 8.11
N TYR A 372 -0.56 6.25 8.69
CA TYR A 372 -0.68 7.64 8.26
C TYR A 372 -1.10 8.49 9.45
N ALA A 373 -0.38 9.58 9.68
CA ALA A 373 -0.69 10.55 10.71
C ALA A 373 -0.28 11.94 10.24
N ASN A 374 -1.23 12.86 10.09
CA ASN A 374 -0.97 14.23 9.66
C ASN A 374 -2.04 15.19 10.17
N GLY A 375 -1.71 16.48 10.24
CA GLY A 375 -2.71 17.53 10.25
C GLY A 375 -3.59 17.44 8.99
N TYR A 376 -4.90 17.56 9.16
CA TYR A 376 -5.83 17.40 8.06
C TYR A 376 -5.74 18.59 7.10
N VAL A 377 -5.41 18.30 5.85
CA VAL A 377 -5.50 19.25 4.74
C VAL A 377 -6.50 18.70 3.76
N ASP A 378 -7.61 19.40 3.55
CA ASP A 378 -8.55 19.08 2.48
C ASP A 378 -8.00 19.63 1.16
N ALA A 379 -7.39 18.76 0.36
CA ALA A 379 -6.76 19.16 -0.89
C ALA A 379 -7.77 19.14 -2.05
N GLY A 380 -8.14 20.33 -2.53
CA GLY A 380 -8.85 20.51 -3.78
C GLY A 380 -7.91 20.70 -4.97
N ILE A 381 -8.44 20.59 -6.19
CA ILE A 381 -7.67 20.73 -7.44
C ILE A 381 -7.00 22.12 -7.55
N GLU A 382 -7.70 23.16 -7.11
CA GLU A 382 -7.24 24.56 -7.19
C GLU A 382 -6.89 25.12 -5.81
N THR A 383 -7.72 24.87 -4.81
CA THR A 383 -7.56 25.39 -3.44
C THR A 383 -7.49 24.25 -2.43
N SER A 384 -6.68 24.43 -1.38
CA SER A 384 -6.56 23.49 -0.27
C SER A 384 -6.85 24.18 1.06
N TYR A 385 -7.51 23.48 1.97
CA TYR A 385 -7.89 23.99 3.29
C TYR A 385 -7.16 23.25 4.39
N ASN A 386 -6.40 23.97 5.22
CA ASN A 386 -5.63 23.38 6.32
C ASN A 386 -6.45 23.42 7.62
N TYR A 387 -7.08 22.29 7.95
CA TYR A 387 -7.78 22.08 9.22
C TYR A 387 -6.84 21.64 10.36
N GLY A 388 -5.59 21.29 10.05
CA GLY A 388 -4.53 21.08 11.04
C GLY A 388 -4.02 22.38 11.67
N LEU A 389 -4.45 23.55 11.19
CA LEU A 389 -4.13 24.86 11.76
C LEU A 389 -5.25 25.33 12.69
N VAL A 390 -4.92 25.58 13.96
CA VAL A 390 -5.82 26.13 14.97
C VAL A 390 -5.33 27.49 15.48
N LEU A 391 -6.23 28.46 15.52
CA LEU A 391 -6.02 29.76 16.15
C LEU A 391 -6.63 29.77 17.54
N MET A 392 -5.78 29.98 18.54
CA MET A 392 -6.12 30.15 19.94
C MET A 392 -6.52 31.60 20.22
N ASN A 393 -7.50 31.80 21.10
CA ASN A 393 -7.78 33.11 21.68
C ASN A 393 -6.60 33.61 22.54
N ASN A 394 -6.57 34.91 22.84
CA ASN A 394 -5.46 35.51 23.59
C ASN A 394 -5.37 34.98 25.02
N GLU A 395 -6.47 34.49 25.59
CA GLU A 395 -6.52 33.87 26.92
C GLU A 395 -5.94 32.43 26.90
N GLY A 396 -5.85 31.81 25.74
CA GLY A 396 -5.32 30.44 25.56
C GLY A 396 -6.31 29.34 25.93
N THR A 397 -7.57 29.66 26.16
CA THR A 397 -8.61 28.75 26.64
C THR A 397 -9.42 28.10 25.53
N GLU A 398 -9.50 28.74 24.36
CA GLU A 398 -10.32 28.29 23.23
C GLU A 398 -9.52 28.39 21.94
N GLY A 399 -9.67 27.37 21.09
CA GLY A 399 -9.05 27.31 19.76
C GLY A 399 -10.06 26.99 18.69
N GLN A 400 -9.89 27.55 17.50
CA GLN A 400 -10.72 27.23 16.34
C GLN A 400 -9.89 27.11 15.07
N THR A 401 -10.27 26.20 14.18
CA THR A 401 -9.65 26.14 12.85
C THR A 401 -9.89 27.45 12.10
N THR A 402 -8.87 27.96 11.39
CA THR A 402 -9.00 29.24 10.66
C THR A 402 -9.69 29.11 9.31
N CYS A 403 -10.04 27.89 8.88
CA CYS A 403 -10.77 27.66 7.64
C CYS A 403 -12.22 28.17 7.77
N THR A 404 -12.66 28.99 6.82
CA THR A 404 -14.02 29.58 6.81
C THR A 404 -14.98 28.92 5.83
N GLN A 405 -14.51 28.00 4.98
CA GLN A 405 -15.37 27.25 4.06
C GLN A 405 -15.64 25.85 4.62
N GLY A 406 -16.85 25.62 5.12
CA GLY A 406 -17.27 24.33 5.67
C GLY A 406 -17.42 24.34 7.19
N LEU A 407 -16.99 23.25 7.84
CA LEU A 407 -17.09 23.06 9.30
C LEU A 407 -15.91 23.73 10.01
N VAL A 408 -16.21 24.53 11.04
CA VAL A 408 -15.19 25.06 11.97
C VAL A 408 -15.08 24.09 13.14
N PHE A 409 -13.87 23.65 13.45
CA PHE A 409 -13.62 22.73 14.56
C PHE A 409 -13.03 23.47 15.76
N PRO A 410 -13.38 23.07 17.01
CA PRO A 410 -12.92 23.69 18.25
C PRO A 410 -11.47 23.28 18.64
N GLY A 411 -10.65 22.93 17.65
CA GLY A 411 -9.32 22.37 17.82
C GLY A 411 -8.70 22.06 16.46
N ALA A 412 -7.42 21.66 16.45
CA ALA A 412 -6.79 21.24 15.21
C ALA A 412 -7.28 19.86 14.81
N VAL A 413 -7.53 19.64 13.52
CA VAL A 413 -7.98 18.35 13.02
C VAL A 413 -6.77 17.52 12.59
N ALA A 414 -6.64 16.34 13.18
CA ALA A 414 -5.73 15.29 12.74
C ALA A 414 -6.49 14.30 11.86
N GLN A 415 -5.79 13.80 10.85
CA GLN A 415 -6.25 12.73 9.99
C GLN A 415 -5.30 11.56 10.09
N LEU A 416 -5.85 10.42 10.48
CA LEU A 416 -5.13 9.25 10.97
C LEU A 416 -5.69 7.99 10.29
N ASN A 417 -4.87 6.98 10.03
CA ASN A 417 -5.38 5.71 9.47
C ASN A 417 -5.98 4.77 10.55
N GLY A 418 -6.62 5.34 11.57
CA GLY A 418 -7.20 4.60 12.69
C GLY A 418 -7.65 5.52 13.82
N MET A 419 -8.19 4.92 14.88
CA MET A 419 -8.59 5.63 16.10
C MET A 419 -7.37 6.04 16.93
N TRP A 420 -7.47 7.15 17.66
CA TRP A 420 -6.41 7.60 18.56
C TRP A 420 -6.20 6.63 19.72
N TYR A 421 -7.31 6.11 20.24
CA TYR A 421 -7.32 5.15 21.33
C TYR A 421 -7.69 3.74 20.83
N ASP A 422 -6.99 2.74 21.34
CA ASP A 422 -7.37 1.34 21.17
C ASP A 422 -8.56 0.96 22.07
N ASP A 423 -9.06 -0.28 21.92
CA ASP A 423 -10.17 -0.80 22.73
C ASP A 423 -9.92 -0.78 24.26
N ASN A 424 -8.64 -0.72 24.67
CA ASN A 424 -8.22 -0.64 26.07
C ASN A 424 -7.93 0.81 26.52
N LYS A 425 -8.30 1.80 25.70
CA LYS A 425 -8.04 3.24 25.91
C LYS A 425 -6.55 3.60 25.98
N LYS A 426 -5.67 2.79 25.38
CA LYS A 426 -4.26 3.12 25.18
C LYS A 426 -4.09 3.97 23.93
N GLU A 427 -3.24 4.99 24.01
CA GLU A 427 -2.88 5.83 22.87
C GLU A 427 -2.12 5.03 21.81
N GLU A 428 -2.57 5.15 20.57
CA GLU A 428 -1.93 4.61 19.37
C GLU A 428 -1.11 5.66 18.59
N TYR A 429 -1.27 6.94 18.97
CA TYR A 429 -0.54 8.08 18.42
C TYR A 429 -0.04 8.97 19.56
N THR A 430 1.08 9.67 19.33
CA THR A 430 1.63 10.63 20.31
C THR A 430 2.01 11.96 19.65
N LEU A 431 2.15 13.01 20.46
CA LEU A 431 2.53 14.34 20.00
C LEU A 431 3.94 14.72 20.50
N SER A 432 4.68 15.46 19.69
CA SER A 432 6.00 16.01 20.07
C SER A 432 6.22 17.40 19.48
N GLY A 433 7.25 18.10 19.96
CA GLY A 433 7.52 19.47 19.52
C GLY A 433 6.61 20.51 20.18
N ILE A 434 5.89 20.11 21.23
CA ILE A 434 4.99 20.98 21.99
C ILE A 434 5.82 22.01 22.75
N ASP A 435 5.57 23.28 22.46
CA ASP A 435 6.21 24.39 23.16
C ASP A 435 5.63 24.53 24.58
N SER A 436 6.45 25.02 25.50
CA SER A 436 6.14 25.22 26.93
C SER A 436 4.93 26.10 27.23
N TRP A 437 4.53 26.97 26.29
CA TRP A 437 3.32 27.78 26.44
C TRP A 437 2.03 27.01 26.12
N ILE A 438 2.13 25.79 25.58
CA ILE A 438 0.99 24.87 25.43
C ILE A 438 1.01 23.95 26.66
N LYS A 439 0.02 24.08 27.53
CA LYS A 439 -0.02 23.42 28.84
C LYS A 439 -0.57 22.00 28.78
N SER A 440 -1.53 21.79 27.91
CA SER A 440 -2.20 20.50 27.75
C SER A 440 -2.90 20.40 26.41
N TYR A 441 -3.26 19.19 26.03
CA TYR A 441 -4.18 18.91 24.95
C TYR A 441 -5.18 17.82 25.38
N THR A 442 -6.34 17.79 24.71
CA THR A 442 -7.30 16.70 24.81
C THR A 442 -7.68 16.22 23.42
N ILE A 443 -8.00 14.92 23.32
CA ILE A 443 -8.36 14.27 22.07
C ILE A 443 -9.87 14.08 22.05
N ASP A 444 -10.51 14.57 20.99
CA ASP A 444 -11.93 14.43 20.71
C ASP A 444 -12.10 13.66 19.39
N GLU A 445 -12.15 12.33 19.50
CA GLU A 445 -12.42 11.41 18.38
C GLU A 445 -13.87 10.92 18.35
N GLU A 446 -14.65 11.16 19.41
CA GLU A 446 -16.04 10.69 19.50
C GLU A 446 -17.00 11.66 18.81
N SER A 447 -16.83 12.97 19.01
CA SER A 447 -17.76 13.99 18.46
C SER A 447 -17.73 14.04 16.93
N TYR A 448 -16.62 13.61 16.31
CA TYR A 448 -16.40 13.64 14.87
C TYR A 448 -16.17 12.26 14.29
N ARG A 449 -16.55 11.22 15.06
CA ARG A 449 -16.38 9.83 14.65
C ARG A 449 -17.01 9.58 13.28
N GLU A 450 -18.22 10.05 13.02
CA GLU A 450 -18.91 9.84 11.73
C GLU A 450 -18.12 10.35 10.51
N TYR A 451 -17.29 11.38 10.69
CA TYR A 451 -16.45 11.97 9.65
C TYR A 451 -15.07 11.31 9.50
N GLY A 452 -14.71 10.40 10.42
CA GLY A 452 -13.37 9.80 10.46
C GLY A 452 -12.27 10.80 10.80
N LEU A 453 -12.60 11.83 11.59
CA LEU A 453 -11.69 12.90 11.97
C LEU A 453 -11.42 12.86 13.48
N THR A 454 -10.20 13.22 13.86
CA THR A 454 -9.80 13.38 15.26
C THR A 454 -9.50 14.84 15.53
N VAL A 455 -10.16 15.45 16.52
CA VAL A 455 -9.92 16.85 16.90
C VAL A 455 -9.02 16.91 18.13
N ILE A 456 -7.95 17.68 18.06
CA ILE A 456 -7.00 17.91 19.15
C ILE A 456 -7.23 19.33 19.67
N LYS A 457 -7.71 19.43 20.92
CA LYS A 457 -8.00 20.71 21.58
C LYS A 457 -6.83 21.06 22.48
N PHE A 458 -6.32 22.28 22.36
CA PHE A 458 -5.16 22.74 23.13
C PHE A 458 -5.58 23.73 24.22
N THR A 459 -4.83 23.75 25.32
CA THR A 459 -4.86 24.82 26.31
C THR A 459 -3.48 25.47 26.37
N CYS A 460 -3.45 26.79 26.30
CA CYS A 460 -2.23 27.58 26.23
C CYS A 460 -2.16 28.56 27.41
N ASP A 461 -0.96 29.02 27.74
CA ASP A 461 -0.82 30.22 28.56
C ASP A 461 -1.47 31.42 27.82
N PRO A 462 -1.88 32.48 28.52
CA PRO A 462 -2.28 33.72 27.87
C PRO A 462 -1.17 34.28 26.98
N LEU A 463 -1.55 34.94 25.89
CA LEU A 463 -0.62 35.65 25.02
C LEU A 463 0.04 36.79 25.82
N PRO A 464 1.37 36.83 25.94
CA PRO A 464 2.05 37.93 26.62
C PRO A 464 1.75 39.27 25.92
N SER A 465 1.53 40.33 26.70
CA SER A 465 1.15 41.65 26.17
C SER A 465 2.18 42.29 25.22
N ASN A 466 3.44 41.83 25.27
CA ASN A 466 4.53 42.27 24.39
C ASN A 466 4.75 41.35 23.16
N VAL A 467 3.91 40.35 22.94
CA VAL A 467 4.00 39.41 21.82
C VAL A 467 2.79 39.60 20.92
N ALA A 468 3.03 40.04 19.68
CA ALA A 468 1.97 40.23 18.69
C ALA A 468 1.32 38.90 18.27
N GLY A 469 2.11 37.84 18.19
CA GLY A 469 1.64 36.48 17.92
C GLY A 469 2.75 35.44 18.07
N ARG A 470 2.37 34.20 18.33
CA ARG A 470 3.27 33.04 18.47
C ARG A 470 2.69 31.80 17.76
N LYS A 471 3.57 30.86 17.41
CA LYS A 471 3.25 29.65 16.65
C LYS A 471 4.03 28.44 17.21
N CYS A 472 3.41 27.26 17.18
CA CYS A 472 4.06 25.97 17.44
C CYS A 472 3.62 24.97 16.36
N ASP A 473 4.58 24.28 15.73
CA ASP A 473 4.32 23.14 14.85
C ASP A 473 4.55 21.85 15.65
N ILE A 474 3.48 21.07 15.83
CA ILE A 474 3.44 19.85 16.63
C ILE A 474 3.42 18.66 15.67
N LEU A 475 4.34 17.73 15.88
CA LEU A 475 4.43 16.50 15.09
C LEU A 475 3.57 15.40 15.70
N ILE A 476 2.84 14.69 14.85
CA ILE A 476 2.09 13.48 15.22
C ILE A 476 2.97 12.26 14.90
N HIS A 477 3.11 11.37 15.87
CA HIS A 477 3.80 10.09 15.72
C HIS A 477 2.76 8.97 15.66
N GLY A 478 2.74 8.25 14.53
CA GLY A 478 2.02 6.98 14.39
C GLY A 478 2.91 5.79 14.77
N LYS A 479 2.53 4.60 14.29
CA LYS A 479 3.25 3.34 14.56
C LYS A 479 4.59 3.25 13.84
N GLY A 480 4.69 3.81 12.64
CA GLY A 480 5.86 3.82 11.77
C GLY A 480 6.09 5.15 11.05
N VAL A 481 5.20 6.14 11.23
CA VAL A 481 5.29 7.44 10.57
C VAL A 481 5.39 8.59 11.55
N VAL A 482 6.04 9.66 11.12
CA VAL A 482 5.97 10.99 11.74
C VAL A 482 5.37 11.94 10.72
N SER A 483 4.42 12.77 11.15
CA SER A 483 3.69 13.69 10.27
C SER A 483 4.61 14.60 9.46
N ASP A 484 4.41 14.66 8.14
CA ASP A 484 5.06 15.63 7.24
C ASP A 484 4.25 16.94 7.13
N LYS A 485 2.97 16.89 7.52
CA LYS A 485 2.09 18.04 7.71
C LYS A 485 1.77 18.15 9.21
N PRO A 486 2.52 18.96 9.98
CA PRO A 486 2.29 19.09 11.42
C PRO A 486 0.93 19.71 11.73
N ILE A 487 0.50 19.55 12.98
CA ILE A 487 -0.52 20.40 13.57
C ILE A 487 0.11 21.76 13.87
N THR A 488 -0.54 22.84 13.44
CA THR A 488 -0.04 24.20 13.68
C THR A 488 -0.95 24.91 14.68
N VAL A 489 -0.42 25.26 15.84
CA VAL A 489 -1.10 26.09 16.84
C VAL A 489 -0.59 27.51 16.73
N VAL A 490 -1.48 28.47 16.52
CA VAL A 490 -1.15 29.92 16.52
C VAL A 490 -1.96 30.64 17.59
N GLN A 491 -1.40 31.71 18.15
CA GLN A 491 -2.09 32.59 19.11
C GLN A 491 -1.70 34.04 18.86
N GLY A 492 -2.67 34.95 18.90
CA GLY A 492 -2.48 36.36 18.53
C GLY A 492 -2.61 36.60 17.02
N ASP A 493 -1.89 37.60 16.50
CA ASP A 493 -1.88 37.91 15.07
C ASP A 493 -1.24 36.77 14.28
N VAL A 494 -2.06 36.11 13.44
CA VAL A 494 -1.67 34.99 12.59
C VAL A 494 -0.56 35.37 11.60
N THR A 495 -0.59 36.57 11.03
CA THR A 495 0.42 37.05 10.07
C THR A 495 1.75 37.28 10.78
N ALA A 496 1.71 37.91 11.96
CA ALA A 496 2.90 38.09 12.79
C ALA A 496 3.43 36.74 13.32
N ALA A 497 2.56 35.81 13.71
CA ALA A 497 2.92 34.49 14.22
C ALA A 497 3.59 33.60 13.16
N ILE A 498 3.09 33.63 11.91
CA ILE A 498 3.70 32.89 10.79
C ILE A 498 5.04 33.54 10.37
N ASN A 499 5.16 34.86 10.46
CA ASN A 499 6.41 35.59 10.12
C ASN A 499 7.46 35.57 11.25
N ASN A 500 7.06 35.41 12.51
CA ASN A 500 7.95 35.32 13.69
C ASN A 500 8.63 33.95 13.86
N VAL A 501 8.60 33.10 12.83
CA VAL A 501 9.47 31.92 12.80
C VAL A 501 10.91 32.42 12.74
N HIS A 502 11.57 32.51 13.90
CA HIS A 502 13.01 32.40 13.97
C HIS A 502 13.37 31.04 13.38
N SER A 503 13.62 31.05 12.08
CA SER A 503 14.30 29.96 11.43
C SER A 503 15.68 29.92 12.08
N SER A 504 15.92 28.93 12.94
CA SER A 504 17.27 28.52 13.32
C SER A 504 17.98 27.85 12.13
N ASN A 505 17.74 28.34 10.91
CA ASN A 505 18.62 28.08 9.79
C ASN A 505 19.63 29.21 9.79
N THR A 506 20.74 28.99 10.48
CA THR A 506 21.99 29.49 9.94
C THR A 506 22.16 28.76 8.60
N ILE A 507 21.55 29.28 7.52
CA ILE A 507 21.90 28.83 6.17
C ILE A 507 23.36 29.23 6.06
N LYS A 508 24.29 28.27 6.19
CA LYS A 508 25.67 28.48 5.78
C LYS A 508 25.58 28.98 4.35
N GLU A 509 25.94 30.25 4.14
CA GLU A 509 25.87 30.84 2.82
C GLU A 509 26.62 29.96 1.83
N GLY A 510 25.90 29.42 0.84
CA GLY A 510 26.50 28.60 -0.20
C GLY A 510 27.54 29.39 -0.99
N PRO A 511 28.51 28.70 -1.64
CA PRO A 511 29.49 29.35 -2.49
C PRO A 511 28.80 30.14 -3.63
N ASN A 512 29.38 31.28 -4.00
CA ASN A 512 28.93 32.07 -5.14
C ASN A 512 29.38 31.41 -6.45
N TYR A 513 28.55 31.43 -7.48
CA TYR A 513 28.92 31.04 -8.85
C TYR A 513 28.67 32.20 -9.83
N ASN A 514 29.46 32.34 -10.89
CA ASN A 514 29.13 33.25 -11.99
C ASN A 514 28.09 32.62 -12.96
N ILE A 515 27.66 33.36 -13.99
CA ILE A 515 26.68 32.87 -14.98
C ILE A 515 27.21 31.64 -15.76
N ALA A 516 28.53 31.46 -15.85
CA ALA A 516 29.15 30.30 -16.48
C ALA A 516 29.29 29.08 -15.54
N GLY A 517 28.75 29.15 -14.32
CA GLY A 517 28.78 28.04 -13.35
C GLY A 517 30.11 27.86 -12.62
N GLN A 518 31.05 28.81 -12.72
CA GLN A 518 32.33 28.77 -12.02
C GLN A 518 32.18 29.35 -10.61
N ARG A 519 32.79 28.72 -9.61
CA ARG A 519 32.82 29.23 -8.24
C ARG A 519 33.62 30.53 -8.17
N VAL A 520 33.07 31.56 -7.56
CA VAL A 520 33.70 32.89 -7.42
C VAL A 520 33.81 33.33 -5.96
N GLY A 521 34.74 34.25 -5.69
CA GLY A 521 34.94 34.86 -4.38
C GLY A 521 33.77 35.74 -3.94
N LYS A 522 33.77 36.16 -2.67
CA LYS A 522 32.74 37.08 -2.13
C LYS A 522 32.86 38.50 -2.68
N ASP A 523 34.03 38.85 -3.19
CA ASP A 523 34.45 40.12 -3.77
C ASP A 523 34.21 40.22 -5.28
N TYR A 524 33.70 39.16 -5.92
CA TYR A 524 33.37 39.17 -7.34
C TYR A 524 32.25 40.18 -7.64
N LYS A 525 32.50 41.14 -8.54
CA LYS A 525 31.50 42.13 -8.95
C LYS A 525 30.69 41.65 -10.15
N GLY A 526 29.36 41.76 -10.07
CA GLY A 526 28.43 41.40 -11.14
C GLY A 526 27.39 40.36 -10.73
N ILE A 527 26.71 39.77 -11.71
CA ILE A 527 25.65 38.79 -11.46
C ILE A 527 26.28 37.47 -10.99
N ILE A 528 25.84 37.01 -9.82
CA ILE A 528 26.19 35.72 -9.24
C ILE A 528 24.95 34.86 -9.02
N ILE A 529 25.15 33.55 -8.95
CA ILE A 529 24.18 32.55 -8.51
C ILE A 529 24.58 32.13 -7.10
N LYS A 530 23.71 32.35 -6.11
CA LYS A 530 23.90 31.95 -4.72
C LYS A 530 22.62 31.25 -4.25
N ASN A 531 22.75 30.05 -3.70
CA ASN A 531 21.61 29.22 -3.29
C ASN A 531 20.54 29.07 -4.39
N GLY A 532 20.97 28.89 -5.64
CA GLY A 532 20.08 28.73 -6.80
C GLY A 532 19.42 30.03 -7.30
N LYS A 533 19.69 31.19 -6.70
CA LYS A 533 19.11 32.48 -7.08
C LYS A 533 20.15 33.38 -7.73
N LYS A 534 19.77 34.05 -8.82
CA LYS A 534 20.56 35.10 -9.48
C LYS A 534 20.46 36.40 -8.66
N GLN A 535 21.58 37.02 -8.34
CA GLN A 535 21.64 38.30 -7.64
C GLN A 535 22.85 39.11 -8.09
N PHE A 536 22.78 40.43 -7.95
CA PHE A 536 23.88 41.33 -8.30
C PHE A 536 24.77 41.57 -7.07
N ASN A 537 26.05 41.22 -7.18
CA ASN A 537 27.05 41.48 -6.14
C ASN A 537 27.77 42.79 -6.46
N LYS A 538 27.63 43.79 -5.57
CA LYS A 538 28.09 45.18 -5.79
C LYS A 538 29.58 45.36 -5.59
#